data_AF-A0A821I5H8-F1
#
_entry.id   AF-A0A821I5H8-F1
#
_cell.length_a   1.000
_cell.length_b   1.000
_cell.length_c   1.000
_cell.angle_alpha   90.00
_cell.angle_beta   90.00
_cell.angle_gamma   90.00
#
_symmetry.space_group_name_H-M   'P 1'
#
loop_
_entity.id
_entity.type
_entity.pdbx_description
1 polymer ?
#
loop_
_entity_poly.entity_id
_entity_poly.type
_entity_poly.pdbx_seq_one_letter_code
_entity_poly.pdbx_strand_id
1 'polypeptide(L)'
;MSCLEQLTLYIHVKGRNRVLDGTYVERDILDYMPQLHSFTFYIGTYVDTIGLSYKLSNEDIRRTLTNIGQQHATSIVNYVSTDKAACSIFSLPFAFDYLEHLGNVFPNIVFSYVTYLLVEDDDPF
;
A
#
# COMPACT_ATOMS: atom_id res chain seq x y z
N MET A 1 1.73 -30.45 0.34
CA MET A 1 2.10 -29.21 -0.39
C MET A 1 0.83 -28.36 -0.43
N SER A 2 0.92 -27.11 -0.02
CA SER A 2 -0.25 -26.23 0.15
C SER A 2 -0.86 -25.89 -1.22
N CYS A 3 -2.11 -26.29 -1.47
CA CYS A 3 -2.88 -26.02 -2.68
C CYS A 3 -3.57 -24.64 -2.61
N LEU A 4 -2.90 -23.64 -2.04
CA LEU A 4 -3.53 -22.34 -1.82
C LEU A 4 -3.61 -21.56 -3.13
N GLU A 5 -4.78 -21.60 -3.77
CA GLU A 5 -5.05 -20.92 -5.04
C GLU A 5 -5.43 -19.45 -4.87
N GLN A 6 -5.90 -19.06 -3.66
CA GLN A 6 -6.35 -17.71 -3.35
C GLN A 6 -5.79 -17.25 -2.01
N LEU A 7 -5.24 -16.04 -1.96
CA LEU A 7 -4.73 -15.40 -0.76
C LEU A 7 -5.20 -13.96 -0.70
N THR A 8 -5.77 -13.59 0.45
CA THR A 8 -6.06 -12.20 0.82
C THR A 8 -5.12 -11.82 1.94
N LEU A 9 -4.27 -10.83 1.73
CA LEU A 9 -3.24 -10.46 2.69
C LEU A 9 -3.37 -9.02 3.15
N TYR A 10 -3.44 -8.86 4.47
CA TYR A 10 -3.34 -7.55 5.12
C TYR A 10 -2.02 -7.43 5.85
N ILE A 11 -1.23 -6.42 5.48
CA ILE A 11 0.02 -6.11 6.18
C ILE A 11 -0.03 -4.65 6.64
N HIS A 12 0.15 -4.44 7.93
CA HIS A 12 0.38 -3.11 8.48
C HIS A 12 1.77 -3.04 9.10
N VAL A 13 2.69 -2.30 8.47
CA VAL A 13 4.07 -2.20 8.93
C VAL A 13 4.29 -0.91 9.72
N LYS A 14 4.69 -1.06 10.98
CA LYS A 14 5.03 0.05 11.89
C LYS A 14 6.53 0.07 12.19
N GLY A 15 7.07 1.24 12.51
CA GLY A 15 8.46 1.39 12.97
C GLY A 15 9.53 1.13 11.90
N ARG A 16 9.17 1.29 10.62
CA ARG A 16 10.14 1.30 9.53
C ARG A 16 10.62 2.72 9.26
N ASN A 17 11.90 2.84 8.88
CA ASN A 17 12.50 4.11 8.46
C ASN A 17 12.37 4.32 6.93
N ARG A 18 11.60 3.47 6.23
CA ARG A 18 11.43 3.51 4.77
C ARG A 18 10.06 3.00 4.37
N VAL A 19 9.44 3.69 3.42
CA VAL A 19 8.21 3.27 2.75
C VAL A 19 8.46 1.97 1.97
N LEU A 20 7.49 1.06 2.00
CA LEU A 20 7.49 -0.10 1.11
C LEU A 20 7.11 0.34 -0.30
N ASP A 21 7.95 0.04 -1.29
CA ASP A 21 7.73 0.37 -2.70
C ASP A 21 7.05 -0.76 -3.50
N GLY A 22 6.64 -1.84 -2.82
CA GLY A 22 6.02 -3.03 -3.41
C GLY A 22 6.99 -4.13 -3.81
N THR A 23 8.29 -3.84 -4.03
CA THR A 23 9.27 -4.86 -4.46
C THR A 23 9.41 -6.01 -3.45
N TYR A 24 9.34 -5.67 -2.16
CA TYR A 24 9.48 -6.60 -1.05
C TYR A 24 8.28 -7.56 -0.91
N VAL A 25 7.13 -7.17 -1.43
CA VAL A 25 5.88 -7.89 -1.19
C VAL A 25 5.76 -9.03 -2.18
N GLU A 26 6.08 -8.74 -3.44
CA GLU A 26 5.90 -9.71 -4.50
C GLU A 26 6.94 -10.82 -4.46
N ARG A 27 8.24 -10.49 -4.32
CA ARG A 27 9.29 -11.52 -4.25
C ARG A 27 9.07 -12.47 -3.09
N ASP A 28 8.80 -11.94 -1.89
CA ASP A 28 8.73 -12.79 -0.70
C ASP A 28 7.46 -13.66 -0.63
N ILE A 29 6.43 -13.37 -1.44
CA ILE A 29 5.17 -14.12 -1.43
C ILE A 29 5.03 -14.99 -2.67
N LEU A 30 5.24 -14.43 -3.87
CA LEU A 30 5.06 -15.17 -5.11
C LEU A 30 6.16 -16.22 -5.32
N ASP A 31 7.39 -15.96 -4.89
CA ASP A 31 8.48 -16.95 -5.02
C ASP A 31 8.19 -18.23 -4.21
N TYR A 32 7.36 -18.14 -3.16
CA TYR A 32 7.02 -19.26 -2.28
C TYR A 32 5.62 -19.85 -2.54
N MET A 33 4.79 -19.21 -3.38
CA MET A 33 3.43 -19.64 -3.68
C MET A 33 3.12 -19.70 -5.18
N PRO A 34 3.81 -20.58 -5.94
CA PRO A 34 3.68 -20.64 -7.41
C PRO A 34 2.30 -21.11 -7.92
N GLN A 35 1.43 -21.62 -7.04
CA GLN A 35 0.07 -22.06 -7.39
C GLN A 35 -0.99 -20.98 -7.10
N LEU A 36 -0.58 -19.78 -6.69
CA LEU A 36 -1.48 -18.71 -6.32
C LEU A 36 -2.06 -18.06 -7.58
N HIS A 37 -3.31 -18.37 -7.89
CA HIS A 37 -4.03 -17.81 -9.05
C HIS A 37 -4.66 -16.45 -8.73
N SER A 38 -5.06 -16.23 -7.48
CA SER A 38 -5.63 -14.97 -7.01
C SER A 38 -4.86 -14.46 -5.80
N PHE A 39 -4.29 -13.27 -5.95
CA PHE A 39 -3.62 -12.58 -4.85
C PHE A 39 -4.25 -11.21 -4.68
N THR A 40 -4.93 -11.02 -3.56
CA THR A 40 -5.44 -9.70 -3.14
C THR A 40 -4.67 -9.25 -1.92
N PHE A 41 -4.36 -7.97 -1.86
CA PHE A 41 -3.55 -7.46 -0.76
C PHE A 41 -3.87 -6.01 -0.44
N TYR A 42 -3.61 -5.66 0.82
CA TYR A 42 -3.45 -4.30 1.29
C TYR A 42 -2.20 -4.24 2.16
N ILE A 43 -1.38 -3.23 1.90
CA ILE A 43 -0.16 -2.96 2.64
C ILE A 43 -0.15 -1.51 3.04
N GLY A 44 -0.32 -1.28 4.34
CA GLY A 44 -0.17 0.02 4.97
C GLY A 44 1.20 0.15 5.58
N THR A 45 1.87 1.27 5.32
CA THR A 45 3.11 1.64 6.01
C THR A 45 2.99 3.05 6.54
N TYR A 46 3.45 3.24 7.76
CA TYR A 46 3.52 4.54 8.42
C TYR A 46 4.94 4.73 8.91
N VAL A 47 5.62 5.76 8.41
CA VAL A 47 7.06 5.93 8.60
C VAL A 47 7.40 7.36 8.98
N ASP A 48 8.41 7.49 9.84
CA ASP A 48 9.05 8.77 10.10
C ASP A 48 9.95 9.12 8.91
N THR A 49 9.80 10.34 8.39
CA THR A 49 10.57 10.88 7.26
C THR A 49 11.77 11.72 7.70
N ILE A 50 12.03 11.82 9.01
CA ILE A 50 13.20 12.51 9.56
C ILE A 50 14.47 11.86 8.99
N GLY A 51 15.26 12.65 8.26
CA GLY A 51 16.51 12.19 7.66
C GLY A 51 16.37 11.41 6.35
N LEU A 52 15.16 11.30 5.78
CA LEU A 52 15.01 10.82 4.41
C LEU A 52 15.44 11.89 3.42
N SER A 53 16.44 11.57 2.59
CA SER A 53 16.91 12.44 1.51
C SER A 53 15.99 12.49 0.29
N TYR A 54 15.01 11.57 0.24
CA TYR A 54 14.14 11.39 -0.92
C TYR A 54 12.71 11.11 -0.49
N LYS A 55 11.78 11.83 -1.11
CA LYS A 55 10.34 11.65 -0.97
C LYS A 55 9.84 10.77 -2.11
N LEU A 56 9.38 9.56 -1.77
CA LEU A 56 8.72 8.65 -2.71
C LEU A 56 7.42 9.29 -3.21
N SER A 57 7.21 9.33 -4.53
CA SER A 57 5.92 9.75 -5.10
C SER A 57 5.04 8.55 -5.43
N ASN A 58 3.73 8.79 -5.60
CA ASN A 58 2.81 7.78 -6.14
C ASN A 58 3.29 7.24 -7.51
N GLU A 59 3.93 8.08 -8.32
CA GLU A 59 4.44 7.67 -9.63
C GLU A 59 5.61 6.69 -9.51
N ASP A 60 6.49 6.89 -8.53
CA ASP A 60 7.61 5.99 -8.29
C ASP A 60 7.14 4.61 -7.83
N ILE A 61 6.15 4.56 -6.93
CA ILE A 61 5.52 3.29 -6.54
C ILE A 61 4.82 2.65 -7.72
N ARG A 62 4.02 3.41 -8.48
CA ARG A 62 3.30 2.89 -9.65
C ARG A 62 4.27 2.29 -10.67
N ARG A 63 5.40 2.93 -10.91
CA ARG A 63 6.47 2.41 -11.78
C ARG A 63 7.01 1.09 -11.23
N THR A 64 7.29 1.01 -9.92
CA THR A 64 7.74 -0.23 -9.28
C THR A 64 6.69 -1.34 -9.44
N LEU A 65 5.42 -1.08 -9.10
CA LEU A 65 4.30 -2.04 -9.24
C LEU A 65 4.13 -2.52 -10.68
N THR A 66 4.28 -1.62 -11.66
CA THR A 66 4.21 -1.98 -13.09
C THR A 66 5.37 -2.89 -13.49
N ASN A 67 6.59 -2.56 -13.05
CA ASN A 67 7.80 -3.33 -13.38
C ASN A 67 7.79 -4.75 -12.81
N ILE A 68 7.06 -4.96 -11.71
CA ILE A 68 6.94 -6.26 -11.07
C ILE A 68 5.70 -7.06 -11.55
N GLY A 69 4.85 -6.46 -12.41
CA GLY A 69 3.71 -7.14 -13.03
C GLY A 69 2.36 -6.89 -12.35
N GLN A 70 2.33 -6.07 -11.30
CA GLN A 70 1.15 -5.71 -10.52
C GLN A 70 0.42 -4.49 -11.09
N GLN A 71 0.04 -4.55 -12.38
CA GLN A 71 -0.59 -3.43 -13.11
C GLN A 71 -1.96 -3.02 -12.54
N HIS A 72 -2.61 -3.94 -11.81
CA HIS A 72 -3.91 -3.72 -11.19
C HIS A 72 -3.81 -3.22 -9.75
N ALA A 73 -2.60 -3.06 -9.21
CA ALA A 73 -2.39 -2.49 -7.90
C ALA A 73 -2.42 -0.95 -7.96
N THR A 74 -3.00 -0.35 -6.93
CA THR A 74 -3.01 1.08 -6.69
C THR A 74 -2.11 1.39 -5.50
N SER A 75 -1.58 2.62 -5.47
CA SER A 75 -0.92 3.16 -4.29
C SER A 75 -1.45 4.53 -3.93
N ILE A 76 -1.37 4.85 -2.64
CA ILE A 76 -1.66 6.15 -2.07
C ILE A 76 -0.52 6.51 -1.13
N VAL A 77 0.31 7.46 -1.53
CA VAL A 77 1.37 8.05 -0.72
C VAL A 77 0.92 9.43 -0.26
N ASN A 78 0.92 9.61 1.06
CA ASN A 78 0.61 10.85 1.73
C ASN A 78 1.76 11.24 2.65
N TYR A 79 2.09 12.54 2.67
CA TYR A 79 2.99 13.12 3.65
C TYR A 79 2.12 13.81 4.69
N VAL A 80 1.67 13.03 5.67
CA VAL A 80 0.72 13.46 6.70
C VAL A 80 1.33 14.47 7.65
N SER A 81 2.66 14.58 7.74
CA SER A 81 3.32 15.72 8.40
C SER A 81 4.68 16.04 7.81
N THR A 82 5.33 17.10 8.31
CA THR A 82 6.71 17.47 7.94
C THR A 82 7.68 16.29 8.07
N ASP A 83 7.41 15.42 9.04
CA ASP A 83 8.26 14.33 9.45
C ASP A 83 7.58 12.95 9.37
N LYS A 84 6.42 12.82 8.72
CA LYS A 84 5.73 11.53 8.58
C LYS A 84 5.14 11.31 7.20
N ALA A 85 5.20 10.05 6.77
CA ALA A 85 4.58 9.60 5.54
C ALA A 85 3.79 8.32 5.79
N ALA A 86 2.62 8.28 5.17
CA ALA A 86 1.79 7.10 5.04
C ALA A 86 1.83 6.63 3.58
N CYS A 87 1.96 5.32 3.38
CA CYS A 87 1.86 4.72 2.07
C CYS A 87 0.98 3.47 2.17
N SER A 88 -0.09 3.48 1.39
CA SER A 88 -0.99 2.34 1.20
C SER A 88 -0.78 1.79 -0.21
N ILE A 89 -0.60 0.47 -0.34
CA ILE A 89 -0.55 -0.24 -1.62
C ILE A 89 -1.58 -1.34 -1.58
N PHE A 90 -2.43 -1.46 -2.60
CA PHE A 90 -3.50 -2.45 -2.61
C PHE A 90 -3.91 -2.89 -4.00
N SER A 91 -4.42 -4.11 -4.12
CA SER A 91 -4.99 -4.67 -5.35
C SER A 91 -6.42 -4.15 -5.62
N LEU A 92 -6.80 -4.02 -6.89
CA LEU A 92 -8.18 -3.76 -7.31
C LEU A 92 -8.90 -5.01 -7.85
N PRO A 93 -10.23 -5.16 -7.63
CA PRO A 93 -11.07 -4.31 -6.78
C PRO A 93 -10.68 -4.44 -5.30
N PHE A 94 -10.74 -3.32 -4.58
CA PHE A 94 -10.37 -3.30 -3.16
C PHE A 94 -11.42 -4.04 -2.32
N ALA A 95 -10.99 -4.95 -1.45
CA ALA A 95 -11.88 -5.87 -0.73
C ALA A 95 -11.83 -5.74 0.81
N PHE A 96 -11.08 -4.79 1.35
CA PHE A 96 -10.94 -4.61 2.80
C PHE A 96 -11.90 -3.54 3.33
N ASP A 97 -12.17 -3.64 4.63
CA ASP A 97 -13.11 -2.80 5.35
C ASP A 97 -12.47 -1.57 6.03
N TYR A 98 -11.15 -1.55 6.19
CA TYR A 98 -10.41 -0.40 6.70
C TYR A 98 -9.54 0.26 5.63
N LEU A 99 -9.40 1.56 5.74
CA LEU A 99 -8.40 2.35 5.01
C LEU A 99 -7.87 3.45 5.95
N GLU A 100 -6.60 3.36 6.34
CA GLU A 100 -6.01 4.19 7.39
C GLU A 100 -4.92 5.14 6.88
N HIS A 101 -4.66 6.18 7.68
CA HIS A 101 -3.59 7.16 7.48
C HIS A 101 -3.62 7.81 6.10
N LEU A 102 -4.82 8.16 5.64
CA LEU A 102 -5.00 8.90 4.40
C LEU A 102 -4.83 10.39 4.66
N GLY A 103 -4.08 11.05 3.79
CA GLY A 103 -4.04 12.51 3.72
C GLY A 103 -4.99 13.05 2.67
N ASN A 104 -4.72 14.27 2.21
CA ASN A 104 -5.58 14.98 1.27
C ASN A 104 -5.53 14.45 -0.18
N VAL A 105 -4.75 13.39 -0.46
CA VAL A 105 -4.64 12.76 -1.78
C VAL A 105 -5.42 11.45 -1.78
N PHE A 106 -6.58 11.47 -2.43
CA PHE A 106 -7.40 10.28 -2.67
C PHE A 106 -7.39 9.92 -4.16
N PRO A 107 -7.19 8.64 -4.51
CA PRO A 107 -7.40 8.19 -5.88
C PRO A 107 -8.90 8.22 -6.20
N ASN A 108 -9.24 8.50 -7.45
CA ASN A 108 -10.62 8.45 -7.93
C ASN A 108 -11.10 6.99 -8.10
N ILE A 109 -11.30 6.30 -6.97
CA ILE A 109 -11.67 4.89 -6.88
C ILE A 109 -12.91 4.77 -6.00
N VAL A 110 -13.86 3.93 -6.42
CA VAL A 110 -15.01 3.56 -5.60
C VAL A 110 -14.63 2.40 -4.70
N PHE A 111 -14.62 2.64 -3.40
CA PHE A 111 -14.34 1.63 -2.39
C PHE A 111 -15.64 1.02 -1.86
N SER A 112 -16.07 -0.12 -2.42
CA SER A 112 -17.37 -0.74 -2.10
C SER A 112 -17.45 -1.40 -0.72
N TYR A 113 -16.32 -1.72 -0.09
CA TYR A 113 -16.25 -2.50 1.15
C TYR A 113 -15.71 -1.72 2.35
N VAL A 114 -15.20 -0.50 2.16
CA VAL A 114 -14.60 0.29 3.24
C VAL A 114 -15.70 0.77 4.19
N THR A 115 -15.63 0.32 5.45
CA THR A 115 -16.53 0.71 6.54
C THR A 115 -15.83 1.52 7.62
N TYR A 116 -14.50 1.51 7.65
CA TYR A 116 -13.66 2.28 8.54
C TYR A 116 -12.65 3.11 7.75
N LEU A 117 -12.62 4.42 8.02
CA LEU A 117 -11.75 5.38 7.35
C LEU A 117 -11.04 6.25 8.40
N LEU A 118 -9.72 6.27 8.39
CA LEU A 118 -8.91 7.20 9.18
C LEU A 118 -8.18 8.18 8.25
N VAL A 119 -8.57 9.44 8.35
CA VAL A 119 -7.98 10.56 7.58
C VAL A 119 -7.19 11.44 8.55
N GLU A 120 -5.97 11.76 8.19
CA GLU A 120 -5.05 12.65 8.91
C GLU A 120 -4.78 13.86 8.02
N ASP A 121 -4.99 15.06 8.57
CA ASP A 121 -4.74 16.32 7.89
C ASP A 121 -3.84 17.20 8.77
N ASP A 122 -2.76 17.71 8.19
CA ASP A 122 -1.79 18.59 8.86
C ASP A 122 -2.00 20.06 8.45
N ASP A 123 -2.85 20.35 7.45
CA ASP A 123 -3.12 21.70 6.96
C ASP A 123 -4.64 21.89 6.83
N PRO A 124 -5.31 22.63 7.73
CA PRO A 124 -6.76 22.61 7.86
C PRO A 124 -7.48 22.98 6.55
N PHE A 125 -8.44 22.13 6.16
CA PHE A 125 -9.39 22.30 5.05
C PHE A 125 -9.91 23.72 4.81
#